data_AF-A0A7X6NZA3-F1
#
_entry.id   AF-A0A7X6NZA3-F1
#
_cell.length_a   1.000
_cell.length_b   1.000
_cell.length_c   1.000
_cell.angle_alpha   90.00
_cell.angle_beta   90.00
_cell.angle_gamma   90.00
#
_symmetry.space_group_name_H-M   'P 1'
#
loop_
_entity.id
_entity.type
_entity.pdbx_description
1 polymer ?
#
loop_
_entity_poly.entity_id
_entity_poly.type
_entity_poly.pdbx_seq_one_letter_code
_entity_poly.pdbx_strand_id
1 'polypeptide(L)'
;MAKESRRGLMGFHPRRLNEHELTKETMMTTTAHTHRGRAIAGTALAASALTLSACFPEQPAPQVPSPTTTSTTTTAGNTNVETITAAKLDLRLNAETDMISHSGEANYWSAGISDSTAGTYTATNGNATVYRKVNGVDTPVGTGGATWANKKVSENGTTATIGNKLRFGYHTVFTGGTGSRNTTTGAATVQWTGTFSVTYYGNVPFWLKDPKLTVAPGGSATLTAQAQGAVGDRGTEGTTGQITPWTNVTLAEFNVDTTQSSFVAQPKYVGVVAPTGLEAPQSDPAFTNPLHFGSYPASWVHFQDQVGLGAFWYSTGSTSDRYKLPDTFTVNYNG
;
A
#
# COMPACT_ATOMS: atom_id res chain seq x y z
N MET A 1 1.56 82.29 -29.53
CA MET A 1 2.72 81.80 -30.31
C MET A 1 3.32 80.65 -29.52
N ALA A 2 3.07 79.36 -29.76
CA ALA A 2 2.44 78.64 -30.87
C ALA A 2 3.30 78.38 -32.13
N LYS A 3 4.00 77.23 -32.11
CA LYS A 3 4.35 76.26 -33.19
C LYS A 3 5.16 75.13 -32.48
N GLU A 4 4.83 73.83 -32.52
CA GLU A 4 4.61 72.89 -33.65
C GLU A 4 5.82 72.73 -34.58
N SER A 5 6.31 71.53 -34.95
CA SER A 5 6.00 70.12 -34.58
C SER A 5 7.20 69.22 -35.04
N ARG A 6 7.24 67.88 -35.13
CA ARG A 6 6.22 66.81 -35.23
C ARG A 6 6.83 65.40 -34.91
N ARG A 7 5.93 64.44 -34.62
CA ARG A 7 6.02 62.95 -34.47
C ARG A 7 7.27 62.17 -34.96
N GLY A 8 7.61 61.10 -34.23
CA GLY A 8 8.32 59.89 -34.71
C GLY A 8 8.14 58.72 -33.74
N LEU A 9 7.81 57.50 -34.20
CA LEU A 9 7.41 56.37 -33.34
C LEU A 9 8.24 55.10 -33.62
N MET A 10 8.91 54.57 -32.60
CA MET A 10 9.46 53.20 -32.53
C MET A 10 9.47 52.76 -31.05
N GLY A 11 9.34 51.48 -30.69
CA GLY A 11 9.16 50.30 -31.54
C GLY A 11 9.68 49.03 -30.86
N PHE A 12 9.13 48.66 -29.70
CA PHE A 12 9.53 47.43 -28.98
C PHE A 12 9.30 46.18 -29.83
N HIS A 13 10.29 45.28 -29.87
CA HIS A 13 10.16 43.92 -30.40
C HIS A 13 10.97 42.95 -29.51
N PRO A 14 10.36 41.91 -28.92
CA PRO A 14 11.10 40.86 -28.23
C PRO A 14 11.82 39.97 -29.25
N ARG A 15 13.10 39.68 -29.02
CA ARG A 15 13.91 38.82 -29.89
C ARG A 15 13.52 37.36 -29.66
N ARG A 16 12.93 36.70 -30.66
CA ARG A 16 12.81 35.24 -30.68
C ARG A 16 14.21 34.62 -30.64
N LEU A 17 14.39 33.57 -29.84
CA LEU A 17 15.46 32.59 -30.03
C LEU A 17 14.86 31.42 -30.82
N ASN A 18 15.63 30.89 -31.77
CA ASN A 18 15.17 29.83 -32.66
C ASN A 18 15.44 28.44 -32.06
N GLU A 19 14.52 27.53 -32.29
CA GLU A 19 14.71 26.09 -32.09
C GLU A 19 15.69 25.57 -33.16
N HIS A 20 16.89 25.10 -32.79
CA HIS A 20 17.74 24.21 -33.61
C HIS A 20 19.04 23.77 -32.89
N GLU A 21 18.94 23.05 -31.76
CA GLU A 21 20.04 22.16 -31.30
C GLU A 21 19.56 21.19 -30.20
N LEU A 22 19.27 19.92 -30.56
CA LEU A 22 19.17 18.77 -29.63
C LEU A 22 18.92 17.44 -30.39
N THR A 23 19.91 16.98 -31.15
CA THR A 23 19.87 15.67 -31.85
C THR A 23 21.18 14.89 -31.68
N LYS A 24 21.42 14.39 -30.46
CA LYS A 24 22.45 13.38 -30.15
C LYS A 24 21.96 12.38 -29.12
N GLU A 25 21.03 11.51 -29.52
CA GLU A 25 20.82 10.26 -28.79
C GLU A 25 21.90 9.25 -29.18
N THR A 26 22.68 8.80 -28.20
CA THR A 26 23.66 7.74 -28.37
C THR A 26 22.94 6.39 -28.35
N MET A 27 22.85 5.72 -29.50
CA MET A 27 22.35 4.35 -29.56
C MET A 27 23.25 3.41 -28.72
N MET A 28 22.72 2.88 -27.61
CA MET A 28 23.33 1.77 -26.89
C MET A 28 22.76 0.44 -27.40
N THR A 29 23.65 -0.43 -27.86
CA THR A 29 23.30 -1.75 -28.41
C THR A 29 23.05 -2.76 -27.29
N THR A 30 21.80 -3.15 -27.06
CA THR A 30 21.44 -4.15 -26.04
C THR A 30 21.98 -5.54 -26.39
N THR A 31 23.00 -6.01 -25.66
CA THR A 31 23.53 -7.38 -25.78
C THR A 31 22.72 -8.34 -24.91
N ALA A 32 22.04 -9.29 -25.54
CA ALA A 32 21.20 -10.28 -24.83
C ALA A 32 22.02 -11.43 -24.22
N HIS A 33 22.22 -11.42 -22.91
CA HIS A 33 22.86 -12.52 -22.17
C HIS A 33 21.88 -13.66 -21.87
N THR A 34 22.08 -14.82 -22.49
CA THR A 34 21.25 -16.03 -22.30
C THR A 34 21.80 -16.92 -21.18
N HIS A 35 21.24 -16.80 -19.97
CA HIS A 35 21.59 -17.67 -18.85
C HIS A 35 21.01 -19.09 -18.99
N ARG A 36 21.86 -20.04 -19.39
CA ARG A 36 21.54 -21.48 -19.37
C ARG A 36 21.68 -22.07 -17.96
N GLY A 37 20.60 -22.08 -17.19
CA GLY A 37 20.52 -22.83 -15.92
C GLY A 37 20.54 -24.35 -16.17
N ARG A 38 21.49 -25.06 -15.55
CA ARG A 38 21.53 -26.54 -15.55
C ARG A 38 20.59 -27.08 -14.47
N ALA A 39 19.59 -27.88 -14.87
CA ALA A 39 18.89 -28.75 -13.93
C ALA A 39 19.78 -29.96 -13.58
N ILE A 40 19.87 -30.32 -12.30
CA ILE A 40 20.49 -31.55 -11.82
C ILE A 40 19.37 -32.44 -11.28
N ALA A 41 19.25 -33.65 -11.80
CA ALA A 41 18.30 -34.64 -11.29
C ALA A 41 18.88 -35.32 -10.04
N GLY A 42 18.14 -35.27 -8.92
CA GLY A 42 18.41 -36.05 -7.71
C GLY A 42 17.47 -37.24 -7.63
N THR A 43 18.00 -38.45 -7.45
CA THR A 43 17.23 -39.70 -7.48
C THR A 43 16.43 -39.96 -6.20
N ALA A 44 15.26 -40.58 -6.35
CA ALA A 44 14.48 -41.09 -5.24
C ALA A 44 15.13 -42.34 -4.61
N LEU A 45 14.90 -42.54 -3.31
CA LEU A 45 15.18 -43.78 -2.60
C LEU A 45 14.04 -44.04 -1.62
N ALA A 46 13.35 -45.16 -1.79
CA ALA A 46 12.33 -45.65 -0.85
C ALA A 46 12.94 -46.74 0.04
N ALA A 47 12.55 -46.77 1.31
CA ALA A 47 12.89 -47.83 2.25
C ALA A 47 11.64 -48.26 3.02
N SER A 48 11.30 -49.55 2.95
CA SER A 48 10.10 -50.12 3.57
C SER A 48 10.34 -50.55 5.03
N ALA A 49 9.24 -50.76 5.76
CA ALA A 49 9.25 -51.02 7.19
C ALA A 49 9.85 -52.38 7.60
N LEU A 50 10.26 -52.46 8.87
CA LEU A 50 10.51 -53.71 9.60
C LEU A 50 9.99 -53.56 11.03
N THR A 51 8.95 -54.31 11.38
CA THR A 51 8.37 -54.36 12.73
C THR A 51 8.98 -55.52 13.52
N LEU A 52 9.56 -55.25 14.69
CA LEU A 52 9.94 -56.29 15.64
C LEU A 52 8.98 -56.30 16.83
N SER A 53 8.26 -57.41 17.00
CA SER A 53 7.57 -57.72 18.25
C SER A 53 8.57 -58.26 19.27
N ALA A 54 8.79 -57.54 20.37
CA ALA A 54 9.51 -58.06 21.52
C ALA A 54 8.52 -58.65 22.53
N CYS A 55 8.68 -59.92 22.88
CA CYS A 55 7.88 -60.59 23.90
C CYS A 55 8.45 -60.27 25.30
N PHE A 56 7.65 -59.68 26.18
CA PHE A 56 8.00 -59.41 27.57
C PHE A 56 7.15 -60.28 28.50
N PRO A 57 7.73 -60.87 29.57
CA PRO A 57 6.99 -61.64 30.55
C PRO A 57 6.08 -60.75 31.40
N GLU A 58 4.96 -61.29 31.83
CA GLU A 58 3.92 -60.56 32.55
C GLU A 58 4.35 -60.21 33.98
N GLN A 59 4.48 -58.91 34.27
CA GLN A 59 4.86 -58.41 35.59
C GLN A 59 3.61 -58.28 36.49
N PRO A 60 3.66 -58.73 37.76
CA PRO A 60 2.53 -58.57 38.69
C PRO A 60 2.07 -57.11 38.83
N ALA A 61 0.75 -56.90 38.81
CA ALA A 61 0.15 -55.58 38.82
C ALA A 61 0.44 -54.80 40.13
N PRO A 62 1.03 -53.59 40.07
CA PRO A 62 1.11 -52.69 41.22
C PRO A 62 -0.29 -52.27 41.69
N GLN A 63 -0.48 -52.17 43.00
CA GLN A 63 -1.78 -51.80 43.57
C GLN A 63 -2.14 -50.34 43.27
N VAL A 64 -3.42 -50.11 42.94
CA VAL A 64 -3.97 -48.79 42.62
C VAL A 64 -4.04 -47.91 43.88
N PRO A 65 -3.37 -46.74 43.92
CA PRO A 65 -3.68 -45.71 44.89
C PRO A 65 -5.04 -45.09 44.56
N SER A 66 -5.89 -44.84 45.57
CA SER A 66 -7.11 -44.04 45.39
C SER A 66 -6.79 -42.69 44.74
N PRO A 67 -7.69 -42.12 43.92
CA PRO A 67 -7.43 -40.85 43.24
C PRO A 67 -7.29 -39.71 44.25
N THR A 68 -6.05 -39.37 44.58
CA THR A 68 -5.74 -38.09 45.21
C THR A 68 -6.22 -36.99 44.28
N THR A 69 -7.16 -36.16 44.76
CA THR A 69 -7.55 -34.92 44.08
C THR A 69 -6.37 -33.96 44.13
N THR A 70 -5.45 -34.13 43.16
CA THR A 70 -4.48 -33.10 42.81
C THR A 70 -5.28 -31.90 42.33
N SER A 71 -5.57 -30.98 43.24
CA SER A 71 -5.93 -29.62 42.90
C SER A 71 -4.80 -29.07 42.04
N THR A 72 -4.99 -29.09 40.73
CA THR A 72 -4.12 -28.37 39.80
C THR A 72 -4.19 -26.92 40.21
N THR A 73 -3.13 -26.44 40.88
CA THR A 73 -2.98 -25.02 41.18
C THR A 73 -2.92 -24.30 39.85
N THR A 74 -4.06 -23.77 39.42
CA THR A 74 -4.17 -23.02 38.17
C THR A 74 -3.22 -21.85 38.28
N THR A 75 -2.06 -21.93 37.63
CA THR A 75 -1.19 -20.77 37.40
C THR A 75 -2.10 -19.70 36.82
N ALA A 76 -2.31 -18.61 37.56
CA ALA A 76 -3.19 -17.54 37.14
C ALA A 76 -2.69 -17.05 35.77
N GLY A 77 -3.45 -17.38 34.72
CA GLY A 77 -3.08 -17.01 33.36
C GLY A 77 -2.97 -15.50 33.26
N ASN A 78 -2.13 -14.99 32.35
CA ASN A 78 -1.94 -13.55 32.15
C ASN A 78 -3.30 -12.85 31.92
N THR A 79 -3.88 -12.29 32.98
CA THR A 79 -5.22 -11.67 33.01
C THR A 79 -5.34 -10.43 32.13
N ASN A 80 -4.21 -10.02 31.55
CA ASN A 80 -4.01 -8.74 30.90
C ASN A 80 -3.81 -8.95 29.37
N VAL A 81 -4.21 -10.10 28.82
CA VAL A 81 -4.23 -10.36 27.37
C VAL A 81 -5.69 -10.53 26.92
N GLU A 82 -6.16 -9.54 26.15
CA GLU A 82 -7.48 -9.51 25.51
C GLU A 82 -7.43 -10.22 24.16
N THR A 83 -8.44 -11.04 23.85
CA THR A 83 -8.64 -11.62 22.51
C THR A 83 -9.42 -10.63 21.64
N ILE A 84 -8.93 -10.37 20.44
CA ILE A 84 -9.57 -9.50 19.44
C ILE A 84 -10.25 -10.41 18.40
N THR A 85 -11.54 -10.14 18.11
CA THR A 85 -12.39 -11.03 17.28
C THR A 85 -13.12 -10.33 16.13
N ALA A 86 -13.28 -9.00 16.17
CA ALA A 86 -14.17 -8.26 15.26
C ALA A 86 -13.56 -6.95 14.73
N ALA A 87 -12.24 -6.76 14.86
CA ALA A 87 -11.59 -5.48 14.61
C ALA A 87 -11.81 -4.93 13.20
N LYS A 88 -11.75 -3.61 13.08
CA LYS A 88 -11.86 -2.86 11.82
C LYS A 88 -10.62 -2.02 11.54
N LEU A 89 -10.33 -1.84 10.26
CA LEU A 89 -9.31 -0.97 9.71
C LEU A 89 -9.93 -0.17 8.54
N ASP A 90 -10.10 1.14 8.68
CA ASP A 90 -10.34 2.07 7.56
C ASP A 90 -8.96 2.50 7.04
N LEU A 91 -8.53 1.94 5.91
CA LEU A 91 -7.23 2.18 5.30
C LEU A 91 -7.32 3.21 4.17
N ARG A 92 -6.46 4.23 4.28
CA ARG A 92 -6.18 5.25 3.27
C ARG A 92 -4.70 5.19 2.89
N LEU A 93 -4.33 5.79 1.77
CA LEU A 93 -2.95 5.79 1.26
C LEU A 93 -2.44 7.23 1.16
N ASN A 94 -2.57 7.89 0.01
CA ASN A 94 -2.24 9.31 -0.16
C ASN A 94 -3.09 9.95 -1.27
N ALA A 95 -2.96 11.27 -1.46
CA ALA A 95 -3.71 11.97 -2.49
C ALA A 95 -3.36 11.53 -3.93
N GLU A 96 -2.11 11.12 -4.22
CA GLU A 96 -1.77 10.53 -5.54
C GLU A 96 -2.64 9.31 -5.86
N THR A 97 -2.93 8.42 -4.90
CA THR A 97 -3.83 7.26 -5.14
C THR A 97 -5.30 7.61 -5.36
N ASP A 98 -5.73 8.84 -5.05
CA ASP A 98 -7.13 9.23 -4.90
C ASP A 98 -7.45 10.53 -5.67
N MET A 99 -6.72 10.78 -6.77
CA MET A 99 -6.94 11.94 -7.63
C MET A 99 -6.68 11.63 -9.11
N ILE A 100 -6.89 12.65 -9.95
CA ILE A 100 -6.66 12.57 -11.39
C ILE A 100 -5.14 12.60 -11.73
N SER A 101 -4.71 11.58 -12.45
CA SER A 101 -3.35 11.39 -12.96
C SER A 101 -2.96 12.43 -14.01
N HIS A 102 -1.70 12.40 -14.46
CA HIS A 102 -1.18 13.32 -15.46
C HIS A 102 -1.58 12.96 -16.91
N SER A 103 -2.13 11.77 -17.16
CA SER A 103 -2.79 11.43 -18.45
C SER A 103 -4.23 11.95 -18.53
N GLY A 104 -4.81 12.43 -17.42
CA GLY A 104 -6.23 12.76 -17.33
C GLY A 104 -7.13 11.55 -17.02
N GLU A 105 -6.56 10.38 -16.71
CA GLU A 105 -7.28 9.27 -16.09
C GLU A 105 -7.34 9.36 -14.57
N ALA A 106 -8.35 8.74 -13.96
CA ALA A 106 -8.42 8.63 -12.49
C ALA A 106 -7.41 7.60 -12.00
N ASN A 107 -6.70 7.93 -10.92
CA ASN A 107 -6.18 6.91 -10.03
C ASN A 107 -7.37 6.46 -9.15
N TYR A 108 -7.74 5.18 -9.20
CA TYR A 108 -8.99 4.70 -8.61
C TYR A 108 -8.81 3.34 -7.93
N TRP A 109 -9.72 3.04 -7.00
CA TRP A 109 -9.64 1.84 -6.17
C TRP A 109 -10.77 0.86 -6.49
N SER A 110 -10.55 -0.43 -6.24
CA SER A 110 -11.53 -1.50 -6.40
C SER A 110 -11.24 -2.67 -5.45
N ALA A 111 -12.25 -3.41 -5.00
CA ALA A 111 -12.00 -4.64 -4.25
C ALA A 111 -11.55 -5.79 -5.17
N GLY A 112 -10.75 -6.70 -4.60
CA GLY A 112 -10.17 -7.82 -5.33
C GLY A 112 -8.89 -7.45 -6.09
N ILE A 113 -8.59 -8.25 -7.11
CA ILE A 113 -7.49 -8.01 -8.06
C ILE A 113 -8.11 -7.40 -9.31
N SER A 114 -7.78 -6.14 -9.62
CA SER A 114 -8.31 -5.47 -10.81
C SER A 114 -7.45 -5.69 -12.05
N ASP A 115 -8.12 -6.01 -13.16
CA ASP A 115 -7.57 -5.99 -14.54
C ASP A 115 -7.61 -4.59 -15.17
N SER A 116 -7.96 -3.57 -14.38
CA SER A 116 -8.25 -2.19 -14.78
C SER A 116 -9.45 -1.98 -15.73
N THR A 117 -10.36 -2.95 -15.81
CA THR A 117 -11.63 -2.81 -16.57
C THR A 117 -12.84 -2.52 -15.68
N ALA A 118 -13.96 -2.18 -16.31
CA ALA A 118 -15.26 -2.06 -15.66
C ALA A 118 -15.71 -3.38 -14.98
N GLY A 119 -15.27 -4.53 -15.47
CA GLY A 119 -15.66 -5.85 -14.97
C GLY A 119 -15.06 -6.17 -13.60
N THR A 120 -13.90 -5.58 -13.27
CA THR A 120 -13.24 -5.75 -11.97
C THR A 120 -13.36 -4.53 -11.06
N TYR A 121 -14.25 -3.57 -11.38
CA TYR A 121 -14.56 -2.42 -10.52
C TYR A 121 -15.71 -2.79 -9.55
N THR A 122 -15.36 -3.43 -8.43
CA THR A 122 -16.29 -4.13 -7.52
C THR A 122 -16.18 -3.68 -6.07
N ALA A 123 -17.28 -3.74 -5.33
CA ALA A 123 -17.38 -3.22 -3.97
C ALA A 123 -16.57 -3.98 -2.92
N THR A 124 -16.58 -5.33 -2.95
CA THR A 124 -16.16 -6.17 -1.80
C THR A 124 -15.39 -7.42 -2.25
N ASN A 125 -14.34 -7.78 -1.51
CA ASN A 125 -13.57 -9.01 -1.70
C ASN A 125 -13.08 -9.56 -0.36
N GLY A 126 -13.62 -10.71 0.06
CA GLY A 126 -13.43 -11.19 1.43
C GLY A 126 -14.04 -10.19 2.42
N ASN A 127 -13.32 -9.87 3.49
CA ASN A 127 -13.77 -8.91 4.50
C ASN A 127 -13.35 -7.45 4.20
N ALA A 128 -12.82 -7.18 3.01
CA ALA A 128 -12.45 -5.85 2.53
C ALA A 128 -13.53 -5.27 1.61
N THR A 129 -14.02 -4.07 1.93
CA THR A 129 -14.93 -3.30 1.06
C THR A 129 -14.30 -1.96 0.71
N VAL A 130 -14.24 -1.64 -0.58
CA VAL A 130 -13.77 -0.36 -1.09
C VAL A 130 -14.95 0.60 -1.22
N TYR A 131 -14.79 1.75 -0.60
CA TYR A 131 -15.74 2.85 -0.62
C TYR A 131 -15.16 4.04 -1.38
N ARG A 132 -16.04 4.89 -1.87
CA ARG A 132 -15.72 6.23 -2.37
C ARG A 132 -16.74 7.22 -1.85
N LYS A 133 -16.34 8.45 -1.54
CA LYS A 133 -17.30 9.50 -1.20
C LYS A 133 -18.12 9.95 -2.41
N VAL A 134 -19.43 10.06 -2.19
CA VAL A 134 -20.43 10.61 -3.12
C VAL A 134 -21.29 11.58 -2.33
N ASN A 135 -21.18 12.88 -2.62
CA ASN A 135 -21.78 13.97 -1.84
C ASN A 135 -21.44 13.85 -0.34
N GLY A 136 -20.16 13.58 -0.04
CA GLY A 136 -19.63 13.33 1.30
C GLY A 136 -19.93 11.95 1.92
N VAL A 137 -20.91 11.20 1.39
CA VAL A 137 -21.35 9.90 1.94
C VAL A 137 -20.50 8.75 1.39
N ASP A 138 -20.03 7.89 2.29
CA ASP A 138 -19.21 6.72 1.93
C ASP A 138 -20.05 5.65 1.23
N THR A 139 -19.79 5.48 -0.07
CA THR A 139 -20.59 4.65 -0.98
C THR A 139 -19.73 3.50 -1.53
N PRO A 140 -20.16 2.22 -1.43
CA PRO A 140 -19.41 1.10 -1.99
C PRO A 140 -19.21 1.24 -3.50
N VAL A 141 -17.99 1.00 -3.99
CA VAL A 141 -17.67 1.24 -5.41
C VAL A 141 -18.46 0.33 -6.35
N GLY A 142 -18.83 0.87 -7.51
CA GLY A 142 -19.75 0.22 -8.44
C GLY A 142 -21.24 0.42 -8.10
N THR A 143 -21.57 0.89 -6.89
CA THR A 143 -22.95 1.17 -6.43
C THR A 143 -23.21 2.67 -6.28
N GLY A 144 -24.46 3.07 -6.01
CA GLY A 144 -24.79 4.36 -5.37
C GLY A 144 -24.27 5.66 -6.02
N GLY A 145 -23.97 5.67 -7.32
CA GLY A 145 -23.34 6.82 -8.00
C GLY A 145 -21.81 6.81 -7.98
N ALA A 146 -21.16 5.96 -7.16
CA ALA A 146 -19.72 5.64 -7.20
C ALA A 146 -19.38 4.66 -8.35
N THR A 147 -20.05 4.79 -9.50
CA THR A 147 -20.01 3.85 -10.64
C THR A 147 -18.73 3.97 -11.48
N TRP A 148 -18.48 2.99 -12.36
CA TRP A 148 -17.33 2.98 -13.29
C TRP A 148 -17.25 4.22 -14.19
N ALA A 149 -18.41 4.75 -14.63
CA ALA A 149 -18.50 5.98 -15.41
C ALA A 149 -18.14 7.21 -14.56
N ASN A 150 -18.54 7.20 -13.29
CA ASN A 150 -18.38 8.32 -12.37
C ASN A 150 -17.03 8.30 -11.61
N LYS A 151 -16.10 7.38 -11.89
CA LYS A 151 -14.82 7.26 -11.14
C LYS A 151 -13.93 8.51 -11.20
N LYS A 152 -14.11 9.39 -12.19
CA LYS A 152 -13.44 10.71 -12.30
C LYS A 152 -14.18 11.84 -11.56
N VAL A 153 -15.30 11.56 -10.91
CA VAL A 153 -16.08 12.55 -10.15
C VAL A 153 -15.58 12.62 -8.71
N SER A 154 -15.35 13.81 -8.20
CA SER A 154 -14.93 14.05 -6.81
C SER A 154 -16.02 13.70 -5.78
N GLU A 155 -15.64 13.73 -4.50
CA GLU A 155 -16.58 13.59 -3.38
C GLU A 155 -17.73 14.62 -3.39
N ASN A 156 -17.54 15.78 -4.03
CA ASN A 156 -18.51 16.89 -4.11
C ASN A 156 -19.18 16.99 -5.50
N GLY A 157 -19.27 15.89 -6.24
CA GLY A 157 -20.01 15.80 -7.51
C GLY A 157 -19.37 16.51 -8.72
N THR A 158 -18.25 17.20 -8.53
CA THR A 158 -17.52 17.88 -9.62
C THR A 158 -16.49 16.95 -10.26
N THR A 159 -16.41 16.90 -11.59
CA THR A 159 -15.39 16.10 -12.30
C THR A 159 -13.99 16.62 -12.03
N ALA A 160 -13.06 15.72 -11.68
CA ALA A 160 -11.66 16.07 -11.50
C ALA A 160 -10.96 16.26 -12.86
N THR A 161 -10.04 17.21 -12.91
CA THR A 161 -9.22 17.55 -14.08
C THR A 161 -7.79 17.83 -13.63
N ILE A 162 -6.82 17.69 -14.53
CA ILE A 162 -5.38 17.86 -14.22
C ILE A 162 -5.10 19.20 -13.52
N GLY A 163 -5.87 20.26 -13.83
CA GLY A 163 -5.76 21.57 -13.21
C GLY A 163 -6.48 21.74 -11.86
N ASN A 164 -7.51 20.97 -11.54
CA ASN A 164 -8.24 21.08 -10.27
C ASN A 164 -7.80 20.08 -9.19
N LYS A 165 -7.19 18.94 -9.57
CA LYS A 165 -6.65 17.90 -8.67
C LYS A 165 -7.59 17.53 -7.50
N LEU A 166 -8.90 17.48 -7.74
CA LEU A 166 -9.88 17.12 -6.72
C LEU A 166 -9.71 15.64 -6.29
N ARG A 167 -9.87 15.39 -4.99
CA ARG A 167 -9.90 14.05 -4.39
C ARG A 167 -11.21 13.33 -4.75
N PHE A 168 -11.16 12.00 -4.90
CA PHE A 168 -12.37 11.19 -5.09
C PHE A 168 -12.96 10.70 -3.76
N GLY A 169 -12.12 10.53 -2.72
CA GLY A 169 -12.51 10.03 -1.40
C GLY A 169 -12.52 8.50 -1.31
N TYR A 170 -11.67 7.82 -2.08
CA TYR A 170 -11.46 6.38 -1.98
C TYR A 170 -10.81 5.97 -0.65
N HIS A 171 -11.28 4.86 -0.07
CA HIS A 171 -10.70 4.19 1.09
C HIS A 171 -11.17 2.73 1.15
N THR A 172 -10.47 1.88 1.91
CA THR A 172 -10.81 0.46 2.06
C THR A 172 -11.07 0.12 3.52
N VAL A 173 -12.29 -0.32 3.84
CA VAL A 173 -12.63 -0.82 5.17
C VAL A 173 -12.46 -2.34 5.19
N PHE A 174 -11.51 -2.80 6.01
CA PHE A 174 -11.36 -4.20 6.39
C PHE A 174 -12.13 -4.46 7.69
N THR A 175 -12.80 -5.61 7.77
CA THR A 175 -13.64 -6.03 8.90
C THR A 175 -13.25 -7.42 9.40
N GLY A 176 -13.77 -7.84 10.57
CA GLY A 176 -13.52 -9.19 11.10
C GLY A 176 -12.06 -9.47 11.44
N GLY A 177 -11.29 -8.45 11.80
CA GLY A 177 -9.89 -8.59 12.20
C GLY A 177 -9.76 -9.36 13.51
N THR A 178 -8.84 -10.32 13.57
CA THR A 178 -8.64 -11.21 14.72
C THR A 178 -7.22 -11.14 15.26
N GLY A 179 -7.03 -11.43 16.55
CA GLY A 179 -5.71 -11.43 17.18
C GLY A 179 -5.78 -11.22 18.68
N SER A 180 -4.84 -10.45 19.25
CA SER A 180 -4.80 -10.17 20.69
C SER A 180 -4.06 -8.87 21.04
N ARG A 181 -4.30 -8.39 22.27
CA ARG A 181 -3.72 -7.19 22.86
C ARG A 181 -3.34 -7.44 24.31
N ASN A 182 -2.13 -7.06 24.70
CA ASN A 182 -1.72 -7.01 26.10
C ASN A 182 -1.99 -5.61 26.67
N THR A 183 -2.91 -5.49 27.62
CA THR A 183 -3.35 -4.20 28.20
C THR A 183 -2.34 -3.57 29.15
N THR A 184 -1.35 -4.32 29.64
CA THR A 184 -0.29 -3.79 30.51
C THR A 184 0.89 -3.23 29.72
N THR A 185 1.31 -3.90 28.64
CA THR A 185 2.46 -3.46 27.84
C THR A 185 2.07 -2.65 26.62
N GLY A 186 0.79 -2.72 26.21
CA GLY A 186 0.28 -2.12 24.98
C GLY A 186 0.58 -2.92 23.71
N ALA A 187 1.32 -4.03 23.81
CA ALA A 187 1.67 -4.85 22.65
C ALA A 187 0.43 -5.54 22.06
N ALA A 188 0.27 -5.52 20.74
CA ALA A 188 -0.88 -6.09 20.06
C ALA A 188 -0.51 -6.69 18.70
N THR A 189 -1.35 -7.59 18.19
CA THR A 189 -1.30 -8.06 16.81
C THR A 189 -2.72 -8.32 16.33
N VAL A 190 -3.05 -7.81 15.14
CA VAL A 190 -4.36 -8.03 14.50
C VAL A 190 -4.15 -8.36 13.03
N GLN A 191 -4.82 -9.40 12.55
CA GLN A 191 -4.80 -9.86 11.17
C GLN A 191 -6.21 -9.71 10.57
N TRP A 192 -6.31 -9.02 9.43
CA TRP A 192 -7.51 -8.98 8.59
C TRP A 192 -7.34 -9.87 7.36
N THR A 193 -8.45 -10.11 6.64
CA THR A 193 -8.45 -10.81 5.35
C THR A 193 -9.21 -10.04 4.28
N GLY A 194 -8.85 -10.26 3.02
CA GLY A 194 -9.44 -9.59 1.86
C GLY A 194 -8.42 -8.83 1.03
N THR A 195 -8.84 -8.37 -0.15
CA THR A 195 -7.96 -7.76 -1.16
C THR A 195 -8.56 -6.48 -1.71
N PHE A 196 -7.74 -5.48 -2.02
CA PHE A 196 -8.14 -4.37 -2.88
C PHE A 196 -7.01 -3.98 -3.84
N SER A 197 -7.39 -3.46 -5.00
CA SER A 197 -6.52 -2.85 -5.99
C SER A 197 -6.58 -1.33 -5.94
N VAL A 198 -5.45 -0.72 -6.30
CA VAL A 198 -5.35 0.67 -6.74
C VAL A 198 -4.80 0.65 -8.15
N THR A 199 -5.53 1.24 -9.09
CA THR A 199 -5.11 1.43 -10.48
C THR A 199 -4.63 2.86 -10.66
N TYR A 200 -3.35 3.02 -11.02
CA TYR A 200 -2.75 4.27 -11.45
C TYR A 200 -2.92 4.49 -12.96
N TYR A 201 -2.99 5.75 -13.40
CA TYR A 201 -3.12 6.17 -14.81
C TYR A 201 -4.29 5.54 -15.59
N GLY A 202 -5.26 4.94 -14.88
CA GLY A 202 -6.38 4.19 -15.45
C GLY A 202 -6.05 2.76 -15.91
N ASN A 203 -4.78 2.35 -15.93
CA ASN A 203 -4.33 1.08 -16.53
C ASN A 203 -3.17 0.34 -15.81
N VAL A 204 -2.57 0.90 -14.75
CA VAL A 204 -1.47 0.27 -13.98
C VAL A 204 -1.95 -0.18 -12.60
N PRO A 205 -2.44 -1.42 -12.43
CA PRO A 205 -2.92 -1.93 -11.15
C PRO A 205 -1.80 -2.50 -10.27
N PHE A 206 -1.86 -2.18 -8.98
CA PHE A 206 -1.35 -3.04 -7.91
C PHE A 206 -2.48 -3.46 -6.98
N TRP A 207 -2.26 -4.48 -6.15
CA TRP A 207 -3.16 -4.87 -5.07
C TRP A 207 -2.45 -5.02 -3.74
N LEU A 208 -3.24 -4.88 -2.68
CA LEU A 208 -2.91 -5.09 -1.28
C LEU A 208 -3.86 -6.13 -0.68
N LYS A 209 -3.31 -7.09 0.06
CA LYS A 209 -4.05 -8.25 0.58
C LYS A 209 -3.68 -8.60 2.01
N ASP A 210 -4.69 -9.04 2.77
CA ASP A 210 -4.60 -9.58 4.13
C ASP A 210 -3.69 -8.74 5.06
N PRO A 211 -4.06 -7.48 5.34
CA PRO A 211 -3.20 -6.58 6.12
C PRO A 211 -3.11 -7.01 7.58
N LYS A 212 -1.96 -6.72 8.19
CA LYS A 212 -1.60 -7.10 9.55
C LYS A 212 -1.05 -5.90 10.31
N LEU A 213 -1.68 -5.59 11.44
CA LEU A 213 -1.17 -4.67 12.45
C LEU A 213 -0.26 -5.42 13.42
N THR A 214 0.90 -4.85 13.74
CA THR A 214 1.71 -5.22 14.90
C THR A 214 2.02 -3.97 15.72
N VAL A 215 1.79 -4.02 17.03
CA VAL A 215 2.12 -2.94 17.98
C VAL A 215 3.10 -3.51 19.00
N ALA A 216 4.24 -2.85 19.16
CA ALA A 216 5.26 -3.19 20.15
C ALA A 216 4.89 -2.63 21.54
N PRO A 217 5.49 -3.15 22.64
CA PRO A 217 5.41 -2.49 23.94
C PRO A 217 5.77 -1.00 23.84
N GLY A 218 4.96 -0.12 24.43
CA GLY A 218 5.16 1.33 24.34
C GLY A 218 4.71 1.98 23.02
N GLY A 219 4.02 1.25 22.14
CA GLY A 219 3.17 1.88 21.10
C GLY A 219 3.81 2.16 19.74
N SER A 220 5.09 1.84 19.51
CA SER A 220 5.64 1.81 18.15
C SER A 220 4.96 0.70 17.34
N ALA A 221 4.44 1.03 16.15
CA ALA A 221 3.54 0.17 15.40
C ALA A 221 3.85 0.11 13.90
N THR A 222 3.53 -1.04 13.29
CA THR A 222 3.66 -1.30 11.86
C THR A 222 2.37 -1.90 11.29
N LEU A 223 2.02 -1.47 10.07
CA LEU A 223 0.98 -2.08 9.26
C LEU A 223 1.65 -2.69 8.03
N THR A 224 1.55 -4.01 7.87
CA THR A 224 2.10 -4.76 6.72
C THR A 224 0.98 -5.41 5.92
N ALA A 225 1.27 -5.81 4.67
CA ALA A 225 0.35 -6.60 3.84
C ALA A 225 1.13 -7.52 2.87
N GLN A 226 0.41 -8.39 2.16
CA GLN A 226 0.88 -8.92 0.89
C GLN A 226 0.61 -7.90 -0.22
N ALA A 227 1.50 -7.81 -1.20
CA ALA A 227 1.35 -6.90 -2.33
C ALA A 227 1.83 -7.51 -3.65
N GLN A 228 1.18 -7.17 -4.75
CA GLN A 228 1.62 -7.51 -6.12
C GLN A 228 1.14 -6.39 -7.05
N GLY A 229 1.79 -6.21 -8.19
CA GLY A 229 1.24 -5.41 -9.28
C GLY A 229 1.75 -5.89 -10.62
N ALA A 230 1.40 -5.14 -11.65
CA ALA A 230 1.95 -5.33 -12.99
C ALA A 230 2.96 -4.24 -13.31
N VAL A 231 4.02 -4.58 -14.06
CA VAL A 231 4.98 -3.60 -14.55
C VAL A 231 4.29 -2.74 -15.62
N GLY A 232 3.99 -1.50 -15.28
CA GLY A 232 3.36 -0.54 -16.19
C GLY A 232 4.39 0.33 -16.89
N ASP A 233 4.29 0.44 -18.22
CA ASP A 233 4.83 1.61 -18.91
C ASP A 233 3.83 2.76 -18.74
N ARG A 234 4.35 3.91 -18.32
CA ARG A 234 3.57 5.13 -18.04
C ARG A 234 3.07 5.82 -19.31
N GLY A 235 3.57 5.41 -20.48
CA GLY A 235 3.29 6.04 -21.78
C GLY A 235 2.64 5.17 -22.85
N THR A 236 2.39 3.87 -22.62
CA THR A 236 1.81 2.96 -23.62
C THR A 236 0.62 2.15 -23.09
N GLU A 237 -0.23 1.65 -24.00
CA GLU A 237 -1.33 0.73 -23.67
C GLU A 237 -0.81 -0.68 -23.39
N GLY A 238 -0.23 -0.89 -22.20
CA GLY A 238 0.17 -2.23 -21.78
C GLY A 238 0.76 -2.33 -20.39
N THR A 239 0.60 -3.50 -19.78
CA THR A 239 1.44 -3.96 -18.67
C THR A 239 2.30 -5.11 -19.18
N THR A 240 3.61 -5.07 -18.94
CA THR A 240 4.56 -6.05 -19.53
C THR A 240 4.63 -7.38 -18.79
N GLY A 241 3.95 -7.50 -17.64
CA GLY A 241 3.77 -8.71 -16.87
C GLY A 241 3.42 -8.42 -15.41
N GLN A 242 2.89 -9.39 -14.70
CA GLN A 242 2.77 -9.33 -13.23
C GLN A 242 4.11 -9.68 -12.57
N ILE A 243 4.51 -8.93 -11.55
CA ILE A 243 5.65 -9.34 -10.70
C ILE A 243 5.24 -10.45 -9.73
N THR A 244 6.19 -11.18 -9.17
CA THR A 244 5.93 -12.13 -8.07
C THR A 244 5.34 -11.38 -6.86
N PRO A 245 4.32 -11.91 -6.16
CA PRO A 245 3.81 -11.28 -4.94
C PRO A 245 4.87 -11.15 -3.84
N TRP A 246 4.95 -9.97 -3.24
CA TRP A 246 5.76 -9.67 -2.06
C TRP A 246 4.94 -9.95 -0.79
N THR A 247 5.59 -10.47 0.25
CA THR A 247 4.97 -10.73 1.56
C THR A 247 5.50 -9.76 2.61
N ASN A 248 4.65 -9.41 3.59
CA ASN A 248 5.00 -8.53 4.71
C ASN A 248 5.55 -7.15 4.29
N VAL A 249 5.02 -6.58 3.21
CA VAL A 249 5.39 -5.23 2.76
C VAL A 249 4.84 -4.22 3.77
N THR A 250 5.72 -3.48 4.44
CA THR A 250 5.34 -2.44 5.41
C THR A 250 4.74 -1.25 4.69
N LEU A 251 3.43 -1.05 4.86
CA LEU A 251 2.67 0.05 4.28
C LEU A 251 2.85 1.34 5.09
N ALA A 252 2.89 1.20 6.42
CA ALA A 252 3.03 2.32 7.35
C ALA A 252 3.81 1.91 8.60
N GLU A 253 4.64 2.82 9.08
CA GLU A 253 5.15 2.84 10.45
C GLU A 253 4.60 4.07 11.17
N PHE A 254 4.27 3.94 12.46
CA PHE A 254 3.59 4.98 13.23
C PHE A 254 3.75 4.71 14.73
N ASN A 255 3.19 5.58 15.58
CA ASN A 255 3.06 5.37 17.02
C ASN A 255 1.58 5.44 17.39
N VAL A 256 1.17 4.75 18.46
CA VAL A 256 -0.20 4.78 19.01
C VAL A 256 -0.17 5.01 20.52
N ASP A 257 -1.22 5.65 21.05
CA ASP A 257 -1.56 5.52 22.47
C ASP A 257 -2.14 4.12 22.69
N THR A 258 -1.37 3.26 23.34
CA THR A 258 -1.74 1.86 23.56
C THR A 258 -2.86 1.66 24.58
N THR A 259 -3.25 2.70 25.32
CA THR A 259 -4.39 2.62 26.27
C THR A 259 -5.73 2.56 25.54
N GLN A 260 -5.80 3.12 24.32
CA GLN A 260 -7.03 3.16 23.51
C GLN A 260 -7.38 1.80 22.91
N SER A 261 -8.68 1.56 22.72
CA SER A 261 -9.22 0.45 21.91
C SER A 261 -9.50 0.84 20.45
N SER A 262 -9.47 2.14 20.15
CA SER A 262 -9.67 2.70 18.81
C SER A 262 -8.75 3.92 18.64
N PHE A 263 -8.06 4.04 17.51
CA PHE A 263 -7.10 5.12 17.25
C PHE A 263 -7.07 5.51 15.77
N VAL A 264 -6.77 6.79 15.53
CA VAL A 264 -6.39 7.33 14.22
C VAL A 264 -4.86 7.36 14.16
N ALA A 265 -4.28 6.65 13.20
CA ALA A 265 -2.84 6.58 12.98
C ALA A 265 -2.41 7.57 11.88
N GLN A 266 -1.36 8.32 12.15
CA GLN A 266 -0.61 9.10 11.15
C GLN A 266 0.69 8.35 10.82
N PRO A 267 0.87 7.86 9.58
CA PRO A 267 2.14 7.25 9.18
C PRO A 267 3.31 8.24 9.21
N LYS A 268 4.48 7.76 9.60
CA LYS A 268 5.77 8.44 9.43
C LYS A 268 6.05 8.65 7.94
N TYR A 269 6.51 9.84 7.58
CA TYR A 269 6.93 10.17 6.21
C TYR A 269 7.92 11.34 6.19
N VAL A 270 7.56 12.46 6.84
CA VAL A 270 8.39 13.69 6.84
C VAL A 270 9.75 13.40 7.49
N GLY A 271 10.83 13.76 6.79
CA GLY A 271 12.20 13.48 7.20
C GLY A 271 12.68 12.04 6.98
N VAL A 272 11.83 11.12 6.49
CA VAL A 272 12.24 9.75 6.14
C VAL A 272 12.97 9.77 4.80
N VAL A 273 14.17 9.18 4.78
CA VAL A 273 14.98 9.01 3.57
C VAL A 273 14.52 7.75 2.84
N ALA A 274 14.32 7.84 1.52
CA ALA A 274 13.97 6.71 0.67
C ALA A 274 15.14 5.72 0.55
N PRO A 275 14.90 4.43 0.28
CA PRO A 275 15.99 3.48 0.08
C PRO A 275 16.82 3.80 -1.17
N THR A 276 18.08 3.36 -1.15
CA THR A 276 18.99 3.44 -2.29
C THR A 276 18.66 2.43 -3.38
N GLY A 277 18.97 2.74 -4.64
CA GLY A 277 18.84 1.78 -5.76
C GLY A 277 17.45 1.72 -6.40
N LEU A 278 16.75 2.85 -6.40
CA LEU A 278 15.47 3.07 -7.08
C LEU A 278 15.70 3.58 -8.52
N GLU A 279 14.70 3.44 -9.40
CA GLU A 279 14.73 3.96 -10.78
C GLU A 279 15.09 5.45 -10.83
N ALA A 280 14.52 6.24 -9.91
CA ALA A 280 14.89 7.62 -9.65
C ALA A 280 15.26 7.78 -8.16
N PRO A 281 16.30 8.56 -7.82
CA PRO A 281 16.61 8.86 -6.43
C PRO A 281 15.57 9.83 -5.83
N GLN A 282 15.44 9.81 -4.51
CA GLN A 282 14.79 10.91 -3.77
C GLN A 282 15.53 12.22 -4.04
N SER A 283 14.78 13.33 -4.13
CA SER A 283 15.37 14.66 -4.28
C SER A 283 16.26 15.04 -3.09
N ASP A 284 17.22 15.93 -3.32
CA ASP A 284 17.90 16.61 -2.22
C ASP A 284 16.86 17.41 -1.40
N PRO A 285 16.84 17.29 -0.05
CA PRO A 285 15.96 18.10 0.79
C PRO A 285 16.12 19.62 0.57
N ALA A 286 17.29 20.11 0.12
CA ALA A 286 17.51 21.52 -0.20
C ALA A 286 16.65 22.05 -1.37
N PHE A 287 16.18 21.16 -2.26
CA PHE A 287 15.28 21.52 -3.37
C PHE A 287 13.82 21.12 -3.12
N THR A 288 13.50 20.65 -1.91
CA THR A 288 12.19 20.14 -1.54
C THR A 288 11.59 21.03 -0.44
N ASN A 289 10.27 21.23 -0.41
CA ASN A 289 9.63 21.86 0.75
C ASN A 289 9.83 20.95 1.98
N PRO A 290 10.42 21.40 3.10
CA PRO A 290 10.68 20.54 4.26
C PRO A 290 9.44 19.86 4.85
N LEU A 291 8.24 20.42 4.65
CA LEU A 291 6.97 19.81 5.07
C LEU A 291 6.56 18.60 4.21
N HIS A 292 7.15 18.45 3.01
CA HIS A 292 6.86 17.39 2.04
C HIS A 292 8.09 16.51 1.72
N PHE A 293 9.28 16.86 2.24
CA PHE A 293 10.46 16.01 2.13
C PHE A 293 10.28 14.76 2.99
N GLY A 294 10.30 13.59 2.36
CA GLY A 294 9.98 12.35 3.04
C GLY A 294 9.81 11.15 2.11
N SER A 295 9.51 10.00 2.73
CA SER A 295 9.37 8.71 2.07
C SER A 295 8.46 7.77 2.85
N TYR A 296 7.77 6.89 2.15
CA TYR A 296 7.17 5.68 2.75
C TYR A 296 8.25 4.68 3.20
N PRO A 297 7.88 3.64 3.99
CA PRO A 297 8.81 2.59 4.41
C PRO A 297 9.50 1.89 3.22
N ALA A 298 10.78 1.54 3.38
CA ALA A 298 11.64 1.10 2.28
C ALA A 298 11.08 -0.10 1.48
N SER A 299 10.43 -1.06 2.13
CA SER A 299 9.80 -2.20 1.46
C SER A 299 8.66 -1.80 0.52
N TRP A 300 7.89 -0.77 0.88
CA TRP A 300 6.81 -0.24 0.04
C TRP A 300 7.38 0.51 -1.16
N VAL A 301 8.38 1.35 -0.93
CA VAL A 301 9.01 2.13 -1.99
C VAL A 301 9.68 1.21 -3.02
N HIS A 302 10.43 0.19 -2.60
CA HIS A 302 10.99 -0.80 -3.53
C HIS A 302 9.91 -1.59 -4.28
N PHE A 303 8.85 -2.05 -3.59
CA PHE A 303 7.73 -2.73 -4.25
C PHE A 303 7.08 -1.84 -5.33
N GLN A 304 6.85 -0.56 -5.02
CA GLN A 304 6.27 0.41 -5.94
C GLN A 304 7.22 0.76 -7.10
N ASP A 305 8.53 0.82 -6.86
CA ASP A 305 9.57 1.01 -7.89
C ASP A 305 9.55 -0.15 -8.91
N GLN A 306 9.45 -1.40 -8.44
CA GLN A 306 9.35 -2.59 -9.29
C GLN A 306 8.11 -2.63 -10.20
N VAL A 307 7.05 -1.88 -9.90
CA VAL A 307 5.85 -1.77 -10.75
C VAL A 307 5.76 -0.45 -11.52
N GLY A 308 6.82 0.38 -11.50
CA GLY A 308 6.86 1.66 -12.22
C GLY A 308 6.14 2.81 -11.50
N LEU A 309 5.94 2.72 -10.19
CA LEU A 309 5.19 3.70 -9.39
C LEU A 309 5.98 4.31 -8.21
N GLY A 310 7.25 3.92 -8.00
CA GLY A 310 8.07 4.34 -6.85
C GLY A 310 8.03 5.83 -6.54
N ALA A 311 8.15 6.67 -7.58
CA ALA A 311 8.18 8.14 -7.48
C ALA A 311 6.92 8.79 -6.86
N PHE A 312 5.79 8.08 -6.71
CA PHE A 312 4.58 8.57 -6.03
C PHE A 312 4.62 8.40 -4.50
N TRP A 313 5.70 7.84 -3.96
CA TRP A 313 5.82 7.42 -2.55
C TRP A 313 7.03 8.01 -1.80
N TYR A 314 7.76 8.92 -2.44
CA TYR A 314 8.81 9.73 -1.84
C TYR A 314 8.94 11.09 -2.53
N SER A 315 9.58 12.05 -1.87
CA SER A 315 9.82 13.39 -2.42
C SER A 315 10.76 13.39 -3.63
N THR A 316 10.36 14.04 -4.71
CA THR A 316 11.11 14.13 -5.98
C THR A 316 11.43 15.58 -6.37
N GLY A 317 11.25 16.54 -5.45
CA GLY A 317 11.41 17.97 -5.72
C GLY A 317 10.28 18.54 -6.58
N SER A 318 9.19 17.78 -6.73
CA SER A 318 8.06 18.15 -7.59
C SER A 318 7.03 18.98 -6.84
N THR A 319 6.27 19.81 -7.55
CA THR A 319 5.09 20.49 -6.99
C THR A 319 4.01 19.51 -6.51
N SER A 320 4.08 18.25 -6.94
CA SER A 320 3.19 17.16 -6.55
C SER A 320 3.59 16.47 -5.24
N ASP A 321 4.79 16.74 -4.68
CA ASP A 321 5.25 16.06 -3.45
C ASP A 321 4.29 16.24 -2.25
N ARG A 322 3.53 17.34 -2.24
CA ARG A 322 2.45 17.60 -1.26
C ARG A 322 1.30 16.58 -1.29
N TYR A 323 1.10 15.89 -2.42
CA TYR A 323 0.08 14.86 -2.60
C TYR A 323 0.56 13.46 -2.21
N LYS A 324 1.87 13.31 -1.96
CA LYS A 324 2.50 12.03 -1.58
C LYS A 324 2.48 11.79 -0.07
N LEU A 325 2.16 12.82 0.73
CA LEU A 325 1.97 12.68 2.18
C LEU A 325 0.92 11.59 2.49
N PRO A 326 1.19 10.71 3.47
CA PRO A 326 0.23 9.68 3.86
C PRO A 326 -1.00 10.29 4.54
N ASP A 327 -2.18 9.91 4.05
CA ASP A 327 -3.45 10.13 4.74
C ASP A 327 -3.45 9.37 6.09
N THR A 328 -4.26 9.83 7.04
CA THR A 328 -4.52 9.07 8.26
C THR A 328 -5.39 7.84 7.99
N PHE A 329 -5.21 6.80 8.79
CA PHE A 329 -6.05 5.59 8.78
C PHE A 329 -6.55 5.28 10.19
N THR A 330 -7.66 4.54 10.31
CA THR A 330 -8.28 4.26 11.62
C THR A 330 -8.30 2.77 11.92
N VAL A 331 -7.95 2.38 13.16
CA VAL A 331 -8.13 1.02 13.67
C VAL A 331 -9.02 1.03 14.89
N ASN A 332 -9.94 0.08 14.99
CA ASN A 332 -10.79 -0.16 16.15
C ASN A 332 -10.79 -1.66 16.46
N TYR A 333 -10.38 -2.06 17.67
CA TYR A 333 -10.29 -3.47 18.08
C TYR A 333 -11.65 -4.12 18.35
N ASN A 334 -12.68 -3.34 18.68
CA ASN A 334 -13.99 -3.84 19.08
C ASN A 334 -14.96 -4.02 17.89
N GLY A 335 -14.68 -3.35 16.76
CA GLY A 335 -15.54 -3.28 15.58
C GLY A 335 -16.55 -2.14 15.61
#